data_AF-A0A958DN06-F1
#
_entry.id   AF-A0A958DN06-F1
#
_cell.length_a   1.000
_cell.length_b   1.000
_cell.length_c   1.000
_cell.angle_alpha   90.00
_cell.angle_beta   90.00
_cell.angle_gamma   90.00
#
_symmetry.space_group_name_H-M   'P 1'
#
loop_
_entity.id
_entity.type
_entity.pdbx_description
1 polymer ?
#
loop_
_entity_poly.entity_id
_entity_poly.type
_entity_poly.pdbx_seq_one_letter_code
_entity_poly.pdbx_strand_id
1 'polypeptide(L)' 'MMKYATFVSEVESGNKILIPREVAEKLRIHEGDRVEISVKRFKSSRLDLILSENPLFRLLDLSKSSASPEGT' A
#
# COMPACT_ATOMS: atom_id res chain seq x y z
N MET A 1 -0.33 -4.28 -24.71
CA MET A 1 -1.64 -3.90 -24.14
C MET A 1 -1.61 -4.25 -22.65
N MET A 2 -1.59 -3.27 -21.75
CA MET A 2 -1.71 -3.56 -20.32
C MET A 2 -3.16 -3.97 -20.02
N LYS A 3 -3.36 -5.21 -19.58
CA LYS A 3 -4.66 -5.70 -19.13
C LYS A 3 -4.91 -5.15 -17.72
N TYR A 4 -5.73 -4.12 -17.61
CA TYR A 4 -6.25 -3.71 -16.30
C TYR A 4 -7.30 -4.73 -15.86
N ALA A 5 -7.18 -5.23 -14.64
CA ALA A 5 -8.27 -5.92 -13.97
C ALA A 5 -9.02 -4.88 -13.13
N THR A 6 -10.35 -4.81 -13.31
CA THR A 6 -11.20 -3.93 -12.51
C THR A 6 -11.90 -4.78 -11.46
N PHE A 7 -11.79 -4.37 -10.21
CA PHE A 7 -12.46 -4.99 -9.07
C PHE A 7 -13.41 -3.97 -8.46
N VAL A 8 -14.57 -4.44 -8.02
CA VAL A 8 -15.57 -3.62 -7.33
C VAL A 8 -15.61 -4.10 -5.88
N SER A 9 -15.50 -3.17 -4.94
CA SER A 9 -15.63 -3.41 -3.51
C SER A 9 -16.59 -2.40 -2.91
N GLU A 10 -17.30 -2.82 -1.87
CA GLU A 10 -18.06 -1.91 -1.02
C GLU A 10 -17.11 -1.15 -0.07
N VAL A 11 -17.51 0.07 0.30
CA VAL A 11 -16.82 0.86 1.33
C VAL A 11 -17.41 0.46 2.68
N GLU A 12 -16.57 -0.14 3.53
CA GLU A 12 -16.95 -0.53 4.89
C GLU A 12 -16.92 0.67 5.85
N SER A 13 -17.41 0.43 7.07
CA SER A 13 -17.39 1.40 8.16
C SER A 13 -16.00 2.02 8.37
N GLY A 14 -15.98 3.33 8.63
CA GLY A 14 -14.72 4.07 8.82
C GLY A 14 -13.95 4.35 7.54
N ASN A 15 -14.61 4.38 6.38
CA ASN A 15 -14.01 4.64 5.06
C ASN A 15 -12.95 3.61 4.65
N LYS A 16 -13.19 2.34 4.99
CA LYS A 16 -12.28 1.24 4.68
C LYS A 16 -12.70 0.56 3.39
N ILE A 17 -11.73 0.14 2.58
CA ILE A 17 -11.95 -0.77 1.46
C ILE A 17 -11.06 -1.99 1.67
N LEU A 18 -11.59 -3.16 1.38
CA LEU A 18 -10.79 -4.38 1.40
C LEU A 18 -10.05 -4.52 0.06
N ILE A 19 -8.76 -4.84 0.15
CA ILE A 19 -7.98 -5.19 -1.04
C ILE A 19 -8.43 -6.60 -1.48
N PRO A 20 -8.94 -6.78 -2.71
CA PRO A 20 -9.33 -8.10 -3.19
C PRO A 20 -8.16 -9.09 -3.11
N ARG A 21 -8.46 -10.35 -2.77
CA ARG A 21 -7.44 -11.38 -2.54
C ARG A 21 -6.49 -11.52 -3.72
N GLU A 22 -6.99 -11.49 -4.95
CA GLU A 22 -6.19 -11.62 -6.16
C GLU A 22 -5.23 -10.45 -6.37
N VAL A 23 -5.60 -9.25 -5.89
CA VAL A 23 -4.72 -8.07 -5.90
C VAL A 23 -3.63 -8.23 -4.85
N ALA A 24 -3.99 -8.65 -3.63
CA ALA A 24 -3.05 -8.88 -2.54
C ALA A 24 -2.02 -9.97 -2.91
N GLU A 25 -2.45 -11.10 -3.47
CA GLU A 25 -1.56 -12.19 -3.89
C GLU A 25 -0.59 -11.76 -5.01
N LYS A 26 -1.09 -11.02 -6.02
CA LYS A 26 -0.26 -10.54 -7.14
C LYS A 26 0.78 -9.52 -6.70
N LEU A 27 0.40 -8.63 -5.79
CA LEU A 27 1.29 -7.59 -5.26
C LEU A 27 2.07 -8.05 -4.03
N ARG A 28 1.86 -9.28 -3.56
CA ARG A 28 2.47 -9.86 -2.35
C ARG A 28 2.31 -8.95 -1.12
N ILE A 29 1.11 -8.40 -0.96
CA ILE A 29 0.76 -7.55 0.19
C ILE A 29 0.35 -8.46 1.34
N HIS A 30 0.93 -8.22 2.51
CA HIS A 30 0.66 -8.93 3.75
C HIS A 30 0.13 -7.98 4.83
N GLU A 31 -0.45 -8.54 5.88
CA GLU A 31 -0.86 -7.76 7.05
C GLU A 31 0.35 -7.04 7.67
N GLY A 32 0.19 -5.75 7.98
CA GLY A 32 1.26 -4.90 8.51
C GLY A 32 2.07 -4.15 7.44
N ASP A 33 1.94 -4.51 6.16
CA ASP A 33 2.62 -3.78 5.09
C ASP A 33 2.12 -2.35 4.97
N ARG A 34 3.06 -1.43 4.74
CA ARG A 34 2.75 -0.04 4.42
C ARG A 34 2.57 0.12 2.92
N VAL A 35 1.38 0.54 2.52
CA VAL A 35 1.05 0.84 1.12
C VAL A 35 0.98 2.34 0.90
N GLU A 36 1.51 2.80 -0.24
CA GLU A 36 1.34 4.18 -0.68
C GLU A 36 0.03 4.32 -1.47
N ILE A 37 -0.68 5.44 -1.29
CA ILE A 37 -1.90 5.77 -2.02
C ILE A 37 -1.70 7.13 -2.69
N SER A 38 -1.66 7.15 -4.02
CA SER A 38 -1.61 8.39 -4.81
C SER A 38 -2.97 8.70 -5.45
N VAL A 39 -3.41 9.96 -5.39
CA VAL A 39 -4.68 10.40 -6.01
C VAL A 39 -4.37 11.32 -7.19
N LYS A 40 -4.78 10.93 -8.40
CA LYS A 40 -4.68 11.81 -9.58
C LYS A 40 -5.92 12.71 -9.68
N ARG A 41 -5.69 13.99 -10.02
CA ARG A 41 -6.67 15.10 -10.06
C ARG A 41 -8.08 14.68 -10.52
N PHE A 42 -9.09 15.05 -9.72
CA PHE A 42 -10.52 14.84 -9.99
C PHE A 42 -10.97 15.52 -11.29
N LYS A 43 -10.97 14.79 -12.41
CA LYS A 43 -11.71 15.20 -13.60
C LYS A 43 -13.01 14.42 -13.80
N SER A 44 -13.29 13.40 -12.98
CA SER A 44 -14.42 12.48 -13.23
C SER A 44 -14.94 11.70 -12.01
N SER A 45 -14.80 12.22 -10.77
CA SER A 45 -15.20 11.51 -9.54
C SER A 45 -14.61 10.09 -9.37
N ARG A 46 -13.52 9.82 -10.09
CA ARG A 46 -12.85 8.52 -10.14
C ARG A 46 -11.57 8.61 -9.33
N LEU A 47 -11.45 7.75 -8.33
CA LEU A 47 -10.23 7.53 -7.57
C LEU A 47 -9.46 6.38 -8.23
N ASP A 48 -8.31 6.68 -8.83
CA ASP A 48 -7.38 5.64 -9.27
C ASP A 48 -6.39 5.38 -8.12
N LEU A 49 -6.37 4.14 -7.60
CA LEU A 49 -5.42 3.70 -6.58
C LEU A 49 -4.28 2.94 -7.24
N ILE A 50 -3.05 3.40 -7.04
CA ILE A 50 -1.83 2.68 -7.43
C ILE A 50 -1.20 2.16 -6.16
N LEU A 51 -1.15 0.83 -6.02
CA LEU A 51 -0.44 0.16 -4.93
C LEU A 51 0.92 -0.30 -5.45
N SER A 52 1.99 0.08 -4.76
CA SER A 52 3.35 -0.34 -5.03
C SER A 52 4.07 -0.73 -3.73
N GLU A 53 4.96 -1.71 -3.79
CA GLU A 53 5.92 -1.96 -2.71
C GLU A 53 6.73 -0.67 -2.49
N ASN A 54 6.83 -0.18 -1.26
CA ASN A 54 7.64 0.99 -0.94
C ASN A 54 9.09 0.54 -0.65
N PRO A 55 10.04 0.73 -1.58
CA PRO A 55 11.42 0.27 -1.36
C PRO A 55 12.15 1.03 -0.26
N LEU A 56 11.69 2.26 0.07
CA LEU A 56 12.33 3.12 1.07
C LEU A 56 11.98 2.73 2.50
N PHE A 57 10.94 1.91 2.72
CA PHE A 57 10.59 1.45 4.07
C PHE A 57 11.73 0.64 4.71
N ARG A 58 12.48 -0.14 3.91
CA ARG A 58 13.63 -0.92 4.39
C ARG A 58 14.78 -0.04 4.91
N LEU A 59 14.91 1.20 4.44
CA LEU A 59 15.91 2.15 4.92
C LEU A 59 15.54 2.76 6.28
N LEU A 60 14.25 2.90 6.57
CA LEU A 60 13.78 3.40 7.86
C LEU A 60 14.06 2.40 8.99
N ASP A 61 13.95 1.10 8.73
CA ASP A 61 14.24 0.08 9.73
C ASP A 61 15.75 -0.02 10.06
N LEU A 62 16.63 0.19 9.07
CA LEU A 62 18.08 0.28 9.31
C LEU A 62 18.45 1.44 10.24
N SER A 63 17.80 2.59 10.10
CA SER A 63 18.05 3.76 10.97
C SER A 63 17.59 3.56 12.41
N LYS A 64 16.58 2.71 12.64
CA LYS A 64 16.11 2.35 13.99
C LYS A 64 17.04 1.35 14.67
N SER A 65 17.68 0.47 13.90
CA SER A 65 18.65 -0.51 14.42
C SER A 65 19.98 0.13 14.89
N SER A 66 20.32 1.34 14.45
CA SER A 66 21.53 2.06 14.87
C SER A 66 21.37 2.91 16.13
N ALA A 67 20.16 2.96 16.73
CA ALA A 67 19.87 3.78 17.92
C ALA A 67 20.06 3.04 19.26
N SER A 68 20.73 1.89 19.27
CA SER A 68 21.10 1.18 20.51
C SER A 68 22.59 0.87 20.55
N PRO A 69 23.43 1.79 21.06
CA PRO A 69 24.62 1.37 21.78
C PRO A 69 24.20 1.08 23.23
N GLU A 70 23.94 -0.19 23.53
CA GLU A 70 24.19 -0.67 24.89
C GLU A 70 25.70 -0.82 25.08
N GLY A 71 26.20 -0.28 26.18
CA GLY A 71 27.60 -0.34 26.60
C GLY A 71 27.98 1.02 27.18
N THR A 72 28.20 1.20 28.49
CA THR A 72 28.49 0.28 29.60
C THR A 72 28.06 0.95 30.89
#